data_AF-A0A2M8NCA6-F1
#
_entry.id   AF-A0A2M8NCA6-F1
#
_cell.length_a   1.000
_cell.length_b   1.000
_cell.length_c   1.000
_cell.angle_alpha   90.00
_cell.angle_beta   90.00
_cell.angle_gamma   90.00
#
_symmetry.space_group_name_H-M   'P 1'
#
loop_
_entity.id
_entity.type
_entity.pdbx_description
1 polymer ?
#
loop_
_entity_poly.entity_id
_entity_poly.type
_entity_poly.pdbx_seq_one_letter_code
_entity_poly.pdbx_strand_id
1 'polypeptide(L)'
;DMPSVENIAKTYYVLVSSRQWERVQKIVEDGKDELIVEGLCGYDEEVGGIVVFATYVSTHKLQRKLRKQRKNRKPETERFLPADPDLYNDDVPNQVISKPKKAEKAKKKQKVQSPAKPAPVSINLEDLDISIPEGMPEEAVKKLRELYAAAETFRQKIANIQSKPIEQQFGLDMTLKLLLNVEKQITALKEQYSK
;
A
#
# COMPACT_ATOMS: atom_id res chain seq x y z
N ASP A 1 -8.98 51.62 -9.43
CA ASP A 1 -8.66 51.15 -8.06
C ASP A 1 -8.86 49.65 -7.94
N MET A 2 -7.79 48.94 -7.55
CA MET A 2 -7.83 47.51 -7.20
C MET A 2 -8.10 47.40 -5.69
N PRO A 3 -9.00 46.50 -5.24
CA PRO A 3 -9.25 46.33 -3.82
C PRO A 3 -7.99 45.81 -3.11
N SER A 4 -7.54 46.53 -2.09
CA SER A 4 -6.48 46.09 -1.18
C SER A 4 -6.97 44.84 -0.44
N VAL A 5 -6.24 43.73 -0.58
CA VAL A 5 -6.57 42.49 0.13
C VAL A 5 -6.03 42.64 1.55
N GLU A 6 -6.87 43.08 2.47
CA GLU A 6 -6.53 43.08 3.88
C GLU A 6 -6.22 41.64 4.31
N ASN A 7 -5.04 41.45 4.91
CA ASN A 7 -4.53 40.16 5.31
C ASN A 7 -5.22 39.76 6.62
N ILE A 8 -6.49 39.35 6.50
CA ILE A 8 -7.29 38.89 7.63
C ILE A 8 -6.74 37.52 8.05
N ALA A 9 -6.17 37.46 9.25
CA ALA A 9 -5.75 36.20 9.85
C ALA A 9 -6.98 35.28 9.97
N LYS A 10 -6.95 34.15 9.25
CA LYS A 10 -8.01 33.14 9.29
C LYS A 10 -7.60 32.03 10.24
N THR A 11 -8.41 31.79 11.26
CA THR A 11 -8.26 30.67 12.18
C THR A 11 -8.87 29.42 11.54
N TYR A 12 -8.10 28.33 11.51
CA TYR A 12 -8.56 27.02 11.07
C TYR A 12 -8.40 26.03 12.21
N TYR A 13 -9.37 25.13 12.33
CA TYR A 13 -9.29 24.04 13.30
C TYR A 13 -8.86 22.77 12.58
N VAL A 14 -7.82 22.12 13.07
CA VAL A 14 -7.31 20.89 12.46
C VAL A 14 -7.49 19.74 13.43
N LEU A 15 -8.27 18.75 13.01
CA LEU A 15 -8.51 17.54 13.77
C LEU A 15 -7.54 16.46 13.28
N VAL A 16 -6.62 16.04 14.16
CA VAL A 16 -5.59 15.06 13.86
C VAL A 16 -5.77 13.84 14.74
N SER A 17 -5.65 12.65 14.16
CA SER A 17 -5.68 11.42 14.97
C SER A 17 -4.47 11.36 15.91
N SER A 18 -4.66 10.89 17.15
CA SER A 18 -3.59 10.80 18.16
C SER A 18 -2.34 10.07 17.63
N ARG A 19 -2.52 8.95 16.91
CA ARG A 19 -1.41 8.20 16.29
C ARG A 19 -0.61 8.99 15.25
N GLN A 20 -1.25 9.90 14.52
CA GLN A 20 -0.55 10.76 13.56
C GLN A 20 0.16 11.91 14.28
N TRP A 21 -0.47 12.49 15.30
CA TRP A 21 0.08 13.58 16.09
C TRP A 21 1.39 13.18 16.80
N GLU A 22 1.42 12.02 17.44
CA GLU A 22 2.61 11.50 18.14
C GLU A 22 3.88 11.45 17.26
N ARG A 23 3.72 11.27 15.94
CA ARG A 23 4.83 11.19 14.98
C ARG A 23 5.42 12.55 14.65
N VAL A 24 4.60 13.60 14.67
CA VAL A 24 4.97 14.95 14.23
C VAL A 24 5.17 15.92 15.37
N GLN A 25 4.56 15.69 16.53
CA GLN A 25 4.58 16.58 17.69
C GLN A 25 6.01 17.05 18.03
N LYS A 26 6.93 16.09 18.20
CA LYS A 26 8.34 16.39 18.55
C LYS A 26 9.05 17.28 17.53
N ILE A 27 8.65 17.20 16.25
CA ILE A 27 9.27 17.95 15.15
C ILE A 27 8.66 19.35 15.04
N VAL A 28 7.37 19.48 15.38
CA VAL A 28 6.63 20.74 15.35
C VAL A 28 7.02 21.61 16.55
N GLU A 29 7.22 21.02 17.74
CA GLU A 29 7.67 21.73 18.95
C GLU A 29 9.01 22.46 18.76
N ASP A 30 9.89 21.95 17.90
CA ASP A 30 11.16 22.61 17.56
C ASP A 30 10.97 23.96 16.83
N GLY A 31 9.76 24.27 16.34
CA GLY A 31 9.42 25.51 15.63
C GLY A 31 10.14 25.75 14.30
N LYS A 32 11.01 24.83 13.88
CA LYS A 32 11.88 24.94 12.70
C LYS A 32 11.36 24.22 11.46
N ASP A 33 10.20 23.57 11.55
CA ASP A 33 9.64 22.80 10.45
C ASP A 33 8.17 23.16 10.26
N GLU A 34 7.71 23.04 9.02
CA GLU A 34 6.32 23.33 8.68
C GLU A 34 5.49 22.04 8.71
N LEU A 35 4.34 22.14 9.38
CA LEU A 35 3.35 21.08 9.42
C LEU A 35 2.53 21.10 8.13
N ILE A 36 2.54 19.97 7.42
CA ILE A 36 1.76 19.75 6.19
C ILE A 36 0.60 18.83 6.56
N VAL A 37 -0.61 19.35 6.40
CA VAL A 37 -1.85 18.64 6.68
C VAL A 37 -2.61 18.45 5.38
N GLU A 38 -2.96 17.21 5.08
CA GLU A 38 -3.85 16.85 3.99
C GLU A 38 -5.10 16.21 4.60
N GLY A 39 -6.28 16.63 4.11
CA GLY A 39 -7.52 16.24 4.74
C GLY A 39 -8.75 16.74 3.99
N LEU A 40 -9.90 16.41 4.56
CA LEU A 40 -11.18 16.94 4.13
C LEU A 40 -11.46 18.22 4.90
N CYS A 41 -11.82 19.29 4.21
CA CYS A 41 -12.27 20.53 4.83
C CYS A 41 -13.81 20.59 4.86
N GLY A 42 -14.34 21.12 5.95
CA GLY A 42 -15.76 21.37 6.14
C GLY A 42 -15.97 22.60 7.01
N TYR A 43 -17.16 23.21 6.92
CA TYR A 43 -17.59 24.19 7.91
C TYR A 43 -18.27 23.43 9.05
N ASP A 44 -17.91 23.77 10.28
CA ASP A 44 -18.53 23.21 11.48
C ASP A 44 -19.26 24.33 12.23
N GLU A 45 -20.55 24.13 12.47
CA GLU A 45 -21.41 25.09 13.15
C GLU A 45 -21.07 25.18 14.64
N GLU A 46 -20.65 24.08 15.28
CA GLU A 46 -20.32 24.06 16.71
C GLU A 46 -19.08 24.92 17.01
N VAL A 47 -18.12 24.89 16.08
CA VAL A 47 -16.87 25.65 16.16
C VAL A 47 -17.00 27.02 15.47
N GLY A 48 -18.03 27.22 14.66
CA GLY A 48 -18.28 28.45 13.90
C GLY A 48 -17.22 28.74 12.84
N GLY A 49 -16.58 27.71 12.28
CA GLY A 49 -15.38 27.89 11.47
C GLY A 49 -15.06 26.74 10.52
N ILE A 50 -13.98 26.92 9.74
CA ILE A 50 -13.48 25.87 8.85
C ILE A 50 -12.67 24.88 9.68
N VAL A 51 -13.12 23.62 9.63
CA VAL A 51 -12.47 22.47 10.24
C VAL A 51 -11.84 21.60 9.16
N VAL A 52 -10.61 21.15 9.39
CA VAL A 52 -9.87 20.23 8.52
C VAL A 52 -9.72 18.89 9.26
N PHE A 53 -10.40 17.86 8.77
CA PHE A 53 -10.23 16.48 9.22
C PHE A 53 -9.01 15.88 8.52
N ALA A 54 -7.90 15.78 9.23
CA ALA A 54 -6.65 15.31 8.66
C ALA A 54 -6.72 13.81 8.33
N THR A 55 -6.50 13.48 7.06
CA THR A 55 -6.30 12.10 6.61
C THR A 55 -4.83 11.74 6.61
N TYR A 56 -3.95 12.73 6.41
CA TYR A 56 -2.51 12.58 6.44
C TYR A 56 -1.84 13.83 7.05
N VAL A 57 -0.86 13.59 7.90
CA VAL A 57 -0.07 14.64 8.55
C VAL A 57 1.40 14.31 8.43
N SER A 58 2.18 15.28 7.96
CA SER A 58 3.62 15.14 7.75
C SER A 58 4.32 16.48 7.94
N THR A 59 5.65 16.46 7.97
CA THR A 59 6.46 17.69 7.93
C THR A 59 7.45 17.64 6.77
N HIS A 60 8.05 18.77 6.40
CA HIS A 60 9.07 18.81 5.35
C HIS A 60 10.29 17.96 5.70
N LYS A 61 10.75 17.96 6.96
CA LYS A 61 11.86 17.07 7.39
C LYS A 61 11.48 15.60 7.27
N LEU A 62 10.25 15.23 7.64
CA LEU A 62 9.77 13.85 7.55
C LEU A 62 9.72 13.38 6.09
N GLN A 63 9.17 14.20 5.18
CA GLN A 63 9.16 13.91 3.74
C GLN A 63 10.57 13.76 3.17
N ARG A 64 11.52 14.64 3.57
CA ARG A 64 12.92 14.54 3.15
C ARG A 64 13.58 13.25 3.64
N LYS A 65 13.33 12.84 4.90
CA LYS A 65 13.85 11.59 5.47
C LYS A 65 13.30 10.37 4.74
N LEU A 66 11.99 10.33 4.48
CA LEU A 66 11.34 9.25 3.75
C LEU A 66 11.89 9.13 2.31
N ARG A 67 12.09 10.26 1.62
CA ARG A 67 12.69 10.30 0.28
C ARG A 67 14.12 9.74 0.27
N LYS A 68 14.93 10.05 1.28
CA LYS A 68 16.30 9.50 1.42
C LYS A 68 16.28 7.99 1.68
N GLN A 69 15.40 7.50 2.55
CA GLN A 69 15.27 6.06 2.80
C GLN A 69 14.83 5.28 1.57
N ARG A 70 13.91 5.82 0.76
CA ARG A 70 13.48 5.18 -0.50
C ARG A 70 14.62 5.09 -1.52
N LYS A 71 15.53 6.09 -1.55
CA LYS A 71 16.72 6.04 -2.41
C LYS A 71 17.79 5.06 -1.92
N ASN A 72 17.92 4.89 -0.59
CA ASN A 72 18.91 3.97 -0.01
C ASN A 72 18.46 2.52 0.02
N ARG A 73 17.16 2.22 -0.11
CA ARG A 73 16.69 0.90 -0.50
C ARG A 73 17.05 0.70 -1.97
N LYS A 74 18.26 0.22 -2.24
CA LYS A 74 18.64 -0.32 -3.55
C LYS A 74 17.52 -1.29 -4.00
N PRO A 75 17.04 -1.22 -5.25
CA PRO A 75 16.20 -2.27 -5.78
C PRO A 75 17.03 -3.56 -5.78
N GLU A 76 16.73 -4.46 -4.85
CA GLU A 76 17.31 -5.79 -4.77
C GLU A 76 16.64 -6.68 -5.83
N THR A 77 16.69 -6.24 -7.09
CA THR A 77 16.08 -6.91 -8.25
C THR A 77 16.96 -6.74 -9.50
N GLU A 78 18.28 -6.71 -9.32
CA GLU A 78 19.27 -6.85 -10.41
C GLU A 78 20.37 -7.85 -10.01
N ARG A 79 20.00 -9.01 -9.46
CA ARG A 79 20.94 -10.13 -9.26
C ARG A 79 20.49 -11.46 -9.85
N PHE A 80 19.50 -11.45 -10.74
CA PHE A 80 19.13 -12.63 -11.53
C PHE A 80 18.80 -12.25 -12.97
N LEU A 81 19.84 -11.86 -13.72
CA LEU A 81 19.98 -12.31 -15.09
C LEU A 81 21.41 -12.84 -15.21
N PRO A 82 21.64 -14.13 -15.55
CA PRO A 82 22.93 -14.56 -16.04
C PRO A 82 23.23 -13.77 -17.32
N ALA A 83 24.43 -13.20 -17.37
CA ALA A 83 24.98 -12.63 -18.58
C ALA A 83 25.35 -13.79 -19.52
N ASP A 84 24.44 -14.18 -20.40
CA ASP A 84 24.78 -14.90 -21.61
C ASP A 84 25.12 -13.85 -22.69
N PRO A 85 26.40 -13.73 -23.12
CA PRO A 85 26.81 -12.72 -24.09
C PRO A 85 26.50 -13.08 -25.56
N ASP A 86 25.95 -14.25 -25.85
CA ASP A 86 26.03 -14.86 -27.20
C ASP A 86 24.70 -15.11 -27.91
N LEU A 87 23.61 -14.44 -27.53
CA LEU A 87 22.34 -14.50 -28.26
C LEU A 87 21.73 -13.12 -28.45
N TYR A 88 22.24 -12.36 -29.42
CA TYR A 88 21.40 -11.65 -30.41
C TYR A 88 22.32 -11.11 -31.52
N ASN A 89 22.35 -11.87 -32.61
CA ASN A 89 22.93 -11.46 -33.89
C ASN A 89 22.14 -10.30 -34.51
N ASP A 90 22.86 -9.61 -35.39
CA ASP A 90 22.54 -8.47 -36.23
C ASP A 90 21.19 -8.49 -36.96
N ASP A 91 20.83 -7.28 -37.44
CA ASP A 91 19.83 -6.95 -38.47
C ASP A 91 18.38 -6.66 -38.02
N VAL A 92 18.16 -5.48 -37.42
CA VAL A 92 16.93 -4.70 -37.66
C VAL A 92 17.24 -3.19 -37.71
N PRO A 93 16.79 -2.46 -38.76
CA PRO A 93 17.24 -1.09 -39.02
C PRO A 93 16.63 -0.04 -38.08
N ASN A 94 17.49 0.92 -37.77
CA ASN A 94 17.31 2.19 -37.09
C ASN A 94 15.98 2.91 -37.42
N GLN A 95 15.01 2.86 -36.51
CA GLN A 95 13.86 3.77 -36.52
C GLN A 95 13.95 4.78 -35.39
N VAL A 96 14.03 6.04 -35.83
CA VAL A 96 14.08 7.27 -35.05
C VAL A 96 12.80 7.42 -34.22
N ILE A 97 12.89 7.18 -32.90
CA ILE A 97 11.81 7.50 -31.98
C ILE A 97 11.86 9.00 -31.67
N SER A 98 10.97 9.70 -32.35
CA SER A 98 10.66 11.11 -32.22
C SER A 98 9.91 11.39 -30.90
N LYS A 99 10.19 12.56 -30.32
CA LYS A 99 9.55 13.13 -29.12
C LYS A 99 8.02 13.17 -29.25
N PRO A 100 7.22 12.76 -28.24
CA PRO A 100 5.82 13.11 -28.22
C PRO A 100 5.62 14.52 -27.63
N LYS A 101 4.99 15.36 -28.45
CA LYS A 101 4.45 16.69 -28.14
C LYS A 101 3.37 16.63 -27.06
N LYS A 102 3.30 17.71 -26.28
CA LYS A 102 2.15 18.12 -25.46
C LYS A 102 0.85 18.05 -26.28
N ALA A 103 -0.15 17.34 -25.76
CA ALA A 103 -1.55 17.50 -26.14
C ALA A 103 -2.44 17.25 -24.91
N GLU A 104 -2.87 18.37 -24.32
CA GLU A 104 -4.21 18.65 -23.81
C GLU A 104 -5.24 17.51 -23.89
N LYS A 105 -5.69 17.01 -22.72
CA LYS A 105 -7.01 16.34 -22.60
C LYS A 105 -7.70 16.66 -21.27
N ALA A 106 -8.76 17.45 -21.42
CA ALA A 106 -10.10 17.30 -20.87
C ALA A 106 -10.30 16.53 -19.55
N LYS A 107 -10.85 17.28 -18.58
CA LYS A 107 -11.59 16.81 -17.40
C LYS A 107 -12.62 15.74 -17.79
N LYS A 108 -12.46 14.51 -17.28
CA LYS A 108 -13.58 13.58 -17.08
C LYS A 108 -13.49 13.04 -15.66
N LYS A 109 -14.37 13.55 -14.79
CA LYS A 109 -14.60 13.07 -13.43
C LYS A 109 -15.12 11.63 -13.52
N GLN A 110 -14.23 10.65 -13.43
CA GLN A 110 -14.62 9.28 -13.14
C GLN A 110 -14.91 9.19 -11.64
N LYS A 111 -16.20 9.04 -11.33
CA LYS A 111 -16.71 8.70 -10.02
C LYS A 111 -16.14 7.32 -9.68
N VAL A 112 -15.07 7.29 -8.88
CA VAL A 112 -14.51 6.06 -8.32
C VAL A 112 -15.58 5.49 -7.40
N GLN A 113 -16.35 4.52 -7.90
CA GLN A 113 -17.13 3.64 -7.04
C GLN A 113 -16.12 2.90 -6.17
N SER A 114 -16.17 3.17 -4.87
CA SER A 114 -15.46 2.42 -3.85
C SER A 114 -15.68 0.92 -4.12
N PRO A 115 -14.62 0.11 -4.33
CA PRO A 115 -14.81 -1.32 -4.52
C PRO A 115 -15.51 -1.85 -3.27
N ALA A 116 -16.70 -2.41 -3.48
CA ALA A 116 -17.44 -3.12 -2.45
C ALA A 116 -16.47 -4.06 -1.73
N LYS A 117 -16.35 -3.93 -0.41
CA LYS A 117 -15.67 -4.92 0.42
C LYS A 117 -16.26 -6.28 0.02
N PRO A 118 -15.50 -7.21 -0.58
CA PRO A 118 -16.02 -8.54 -0.79
C PRO A 118 -16.39 -9.08 0.59
N ALA A 119 -17.62 -9.58 0.72
CA ALA A 119 -18.07 -10.22 1.94
C ALA A 119 -17.02 -11.26 2.37
N PRO A 120 -16.71 -11.39 3.67
CA PRO A 120 -15.87 -12.47 4.13
C PRO A 120 -16.57 -13.78 3.74
N VAL A 121 -16.04 -14.45 2.72
CA VAL A 121 -16.48 -15.79 2.36
C VAL A 121 -16.10 -16.64 3.57
N SER A 122 -17.10 -17.09 4.31
CA SER A 122 -16.93 -18.06 5.39
C SER A 122 -16.43 -19.35 4.78
N ILE A 123 -15.11 -19.51 4.69
CA ILE A 123 -14.49 -20.75 4.24
C ILE A 123 -14.74 -21.76 5.34
N ASN A 124 -15.49 -22.82 5.02
CA ASN A 124 -15.76 -23.90 5.94
C ASN A 124 -14.46 -24.69 6.13
N LEU A 125 -13.88 -24.58 7.33
CA LEU A 125 -12.53 -25.09 7.61
C LEU A 125 -12.44 -26.63 7.68
N GLU A 126 -13.59 -27.30 7.66
CA GLU A 126 -13.74 -28.74 7.85
C GLU A 126 -13.49 -29.56 6.57
N ASP A 127 -13.53 -28.93 5.39
CA ASP A 127 -13.32 -29.61 4.10
C ASP A 127 -11.86 -29.58 3.62
N LEU A 128 -10.98 -28.86 4.32
CA LEU A 128 -9.55 -28.89 4.02
C LEU A 128 -8.98 -30.17 4.61
N ASP A 129 -8.61 -31.11 3.74
CA ASP A 129 -7.89 -32.34 4.08
C ASP A 129 -6.46 -31.98 4.54
N ILE A 130 -6.37 -31.42 5.74
CA ILE A 130 -5.13 -30.99 6.37
C ILE A 130 -4.55 -32.24 7.02
N SER A 131 -3.55 -32.83 6.36
CA SER A 131 -2.73 -33.88 6.96
C SER A 131 -1.95 -33.28 8.15
N ILE A 132 -2.51 -33.43 9.34
CA ILE A 132 -1.94 -33.02 10.63
C ILE A 132 -1.04 -34.17 11.10
N PRO A 133 0.26 -33.95 11.30
CA PRO A 133 1.13 -34.98 11.84
C PRO A 133 0.70 -35.33 13.27
N GLU A 134 0.63 -36.63 13.55
CA GLU A 134 0.20 -37.20 14.82
C GLU A 134 1.25 -36.85 15.91
N GLY A 135 0.84 -36.11 16.96
CA GLY A 135 1.73 -35.67 18.04
C GLY A 135 1.97 -34.16 18.17
N MET A 136 1.33 -33.34 17.31
CA MET A 136 1.42 -31.88 17.40
C MET A 136 0.61 -31.33 18.60
N PRO A 137 1.13 -30.35 19.38
CA PRO A 137 0.38 -29.73 20.46
C PRO A 137 -0.83 -28.96 19.91
N GLU A 138 -1.92 -28.93 20.68
CA GLU A 138 -3.22 -28.37 20.24
C GLU A 138 -3.10 -26.90 19.78
N GLU A 139 -2.22 -26.12 20.42
CA GLU A 139 -1.93 -24.75 20.01
C GLU A 139 -1.29 -24.65 18.61
N ALA A 140 -0.38 -25.57 18.27
CA ALA A 140 0.26 -25.60 16.97
C ALA A 140 -0.72 -26.08 15.89
N VAL A 141 -1.63 -27.02 16.22
CA VAL A 141 -2.71 -27.45 15.32
C VAL A 141 -3.64 -26.27 15.02
N LYS A 142 -4.04 -25.50 16.03
CA LYS A 142 -4.87 -24.31 15.85
C LYS A 142 -4.19 -23.29 14.95
N LYS A 143 -2.92 -22.98 15.21
CA LYS A 143 -2.13 -22.05 14.38
C LYS A 143 -1.97 -22.56 12.95
N LEU A 144 -1.75 -23.85 12.76
CA LEU A 144 -1.65 -24.48 11.44
C LEU A 144 -2.97 -24.30 10.67
N ARG A 145 -4.12 -24.56 11.31
CA ARG A 145 -5.45 -24.33 10.72
C ARG A 145 -5.66 -22.87 10.34
N GLU A 146 -5.29 -21.92 11.20
CA GLU A 146 -5.38 -20.49 10.92
C GLU A 146 -4.52 -20.08 9.72
N LEU A 147 -3.29 -20.62 9.61
CA LEU A 147 -2.41 -20.36 8.47
C LEU A 147 -2.97 -20.92 7.17
N TYR A 148 -3.56 -22.12 7.18
CA TYR A 148 -4.25 -22.68 6.02
C TYR A 148 -5.46 -21.83 5.60
N ALA A 149 -6.27 -21.38 6.55
CA ALA A 149 -7.40 -20.48 6.29
C ALA A 149 -6.95 -19.17 5.63
N ALA A 150 -5.86 -18.58 6.13
CA ALA A 150 -5.27 -17.38 5.59
C ALA A 150 -4.73 -17.61 4.17
N ALA A 151 -4.04 -18.73 3.92
CA ALA A 151 -3.52 -19.09 2.61
C ALA A 151 -4.65 -19.20 1.58
N GLU A 152 -5.76 -19.87 1.93
CA GLU A 152 -6.90 -20.02 1.04
C GLU A 152 -7.58 -18.68 0.72
N THR A 153 -7.72 -17.81 1.73
CA THR A 153 -8.21 -16.44 1.53
C THR A 153 -7.31 -15.66 0.55
N PHE A 154 -5.99 -15.81 0.65
CA PHE A 154 -5.07 -15.17 -0.28
C PHE A 154 -5.16 -15.75 -1.70
N ARG A 155 -5.31 -17.06 -1.85
CA ARG A 155 -5.51 -17.72 -3.16
C ARG A 155 -6.78 -17.22 -3.84
N GLN A 156 -7.89 -17.14 -3.11
CA GLN A 156 -9.14 -16.55 -3.61
C GLN A 156 -8.96 -15.09 -4.03
N LYS A 157 -8.24 -14.30 -3.21
CA LYS A 157 -7.96 -12.90 -3.54
C LYS A 157 -7.09 -12.79 -4.79
N ILE A 158 -6.10 -13.67 -4.97
CA ILE A 158 -5.27 -13.73 -6.17
C ILE A 158 -6.14 -14.05 -7.39
N ALA A 159 -7.00 -15.07 -7.32
CA ALA A 159 -7.94 -15.40 -8.40
C ALA A 159 -8.85 -14.21 -8.76
N ASN A 160 -9.36 -13.51 -7.75
CA ASN A 160 -10.18 -12.29 -7.93
C ASN A 160 -9.40 -11.10 -8.51
N ILE A 161 -8.09 -11.01 -8.28
CA ILE A 161 -7.24 -9.97 -8.87
C ILE A 161 -6.88 -10.35 -10.31
N GLN A 162 -6.54 -11.62 -10.56
CA GLN A 162 -6.15 -12.12 -11.87
C GLN A 162 -7.30 -12.16 -12.88
N SER A 163 -8.54 -12.33 -12.42
CA SER A 163 -9.73 -12.23 -13.29
C SER A 163 -9.99 -10.83 -13.84
N LYS A 164 -9.29 -9.81 -13.32
CA LYS A 164 -9.36 -8.43 -13.81
C LYS A 164 -8.34 -8.20 -14.93
N PRO A 165 -8.59 -7.23 -15.84
CA PRO A 165 -7.62 -6.87 -16.87
C PRO A 165 -6.31 -6.38 -16.24
N ILE A 166 -5.18 -6.56 -16.96
CA ILE A 166 -3.81 -6.28 -16.49
C ILE A 166 -3.67 -4.90 -15.82
N GLU A 167 -4.30 -3.89 -16.42
CA GLU A 167 -4.32 -2.50 -15.92
C GLU A 167 -4.99 -2.33 -14.54
N GLN A 168 -5.75 -3.33 -14.08
CA GLN A 168 -6.50 -3.35 -12.83
C GLN A 168 -6.02 -4.42 -11.84
N GLN A 169 -4.94 -5.16 -12.16
CA GLN A 169 -4.36 -6.19 -11.29
C GLN A 169 -3.51 -5.60 -10.16
N PHE A 170 -3.93 -4.46 -9.61
CA PHE A 170 -3.22 -3.77 -8.54
C PHE A 170 -3.11 -4.65 -7.29
N GLY A 171 -1.90 -4.77 -6.75
CA GLY A 171 -1.65 -5.52 -5.53
C GLY A 171 -1.48 -7.03 -5.71
N LEU A 172 -1.44 -7.55 -6.95
CA LEU A 172 -1.16 -8.96 -7.23
C LEU A 172 0.19 -9.41 -6.63
N ASP A 173 1.27 -8.70 -6.97
CA ASP A 173 2.63 -9.01 -6.47
C ASP A 173 2.72 -9.00 -4.93
N MET A 174 2.09 -8.00 -4.28
CA MET A 174 2.03 -7.96 -2.83
C MET A 174 1.26 -9.15 -2.25
N THR A 175 0.11 -9.50 -2.85
CA THR A 175 -0.72 -10.61 -2.36
C THR A 175 -0.01 -11.95 -2.55
N LEU A 176 0.71 -12.15 -3.66
CA LEU A 176 1.58 -13.31 -3.88
C LEU A 176 2.68 -13.42 -2.82
N LYS A 177 3.34 -12.31 -2.47
CA LYS A 177 4.36 -12.28 -1.40
C LYS A 177 3.79 -12.65 -0.03
N LEU A 178 2.57 -12.20 0.28
CA LEU A 178 1.91 -12.58 1.53
C LEU A 178 1.57 -14.07 1.57
N LEU A 179 1.05 -14.62 0.47
CA LEU A 179 0.78 -16.06 0.34
C LEU A 179 2.07 -16.87 0.57
N LEU A 180 3.16 -16.51 -0.11
CA LEU A 180 4.45 -17.19 0.03
C LEU A 180 4.97 -17.15 1.47
N ASN A 181 4.78 -16.03 2.19
CA ASN A 181 5.17 -15.93 3.59
C ASN A 181 4.33 -16.83 4.50
N VAL A 182 3.03 -16.96 4.23
CA VAL A 182 2.15 -17.88 4.97
C VAL A 182 2.53 -19.33 4.70
N GLU A 183 2.76 -19.70 3.44
CA GLU A 183 3.18 -21.06 3.07
C GLU A 183 4.52 -21.44 3.71
N LYS A 184 5.48 -20.51 3.78
CA LYS A 184 6.73 -20.72 4.53
C LYS A 184 6.49 -20.99 6.03
N GLN A 185 5.54 -20.29 6.66
CA GLN A 185 5.19 -20.53 8.06
C GLN A 185 4.53 -21.89 8.25
N ILE A 186 3.68 -22.32 7.32
CA ILE A 186 3.07 -23.66 7.33
C ILE A 186 4.17 -24.72 7.27
N THR A 187 5.11 -24.60 6.31
CA THR A 187 6.21 -25.56 6.15
C THR A 187 7.10 -25.59 7.39
N ALA A 188 7.53 -24.43 7.90
CA ALA A 188 8.37 -24.36 9.09
C ALA A 188 7.69 -24.95 10.33
N LEU A 189 6.38 -24.71 10.50
CA LEU A 189 5.61 -25.27 11.60
C LEU A 189 5.48 -26.79 11.45
N LYS A 190 5.24 -27.32 10.24
CA LYS A 190 5.19 -28.76 10.01
C LYS A 190 6.54 -29.43 10.27
N GLU A 191 7.63 -28.86 9.77
CA GLU A 191 8.98 -29.39 9.99
C GLU A 191 9.37 -29.39 11.47
N GLN A 192 8.95 -28.39 12.24
CA GLN A 192 9.21 -28.31 13.67
C GLN A 192 8.60 -29.48 14.46
N TYR A 193 7.45 -30.00 14.02
CA TYR A 193 6.70 -31.07 14.70
C TYR A 193 6.70 -32.41 13.93
N SER A 194 7.48 -32.51 12.86
CA SER A 194 7.70 -33.76 12.12
C SER A 194 8.95 -34.52 12.62
N LYS A 195 9.62 -34.01 13.65
CA LYS A 195 10.77 -34.64 14.33
C LYS A 195 10.33 -35.23 15.65
#